data_AF-A0A411PLM4-F1
#
_entry.id   AF-A0A411PLM4-F1
#
_cell.length_a   1.000
_cell.length_b   1.000
_cell.length_c   1.000
_cell.angle_alpha   90.00
_cell.angle_beta   90.00
_cell.angle_gamma   90.00
#
_symmetry.space_group_name_H-M   'P 1'
#
loop_
_entity.id
_entity.type
_entity.pdbx_description
1 polymer ?
#
loop_
_entity_poly.entity_id
_entity_poly.type
_entity_poly.pdbx_seq_one_letter_code
_entity_poly.pdbx_strand_id
1 'polypeptide(L)'
;MSDRSVELAKQSISGTSKYDYFIVGIGAATFSYFAKDYVSPESFGINEGSLVVISLLCLALSVVFGLKKIERYNKFLEKNSKYLDYSEHLAAYKKNAIQGAKQ
;
A
#
# COMPACT_ATOMS: atom_id res chain seq x y z
N MET A 1 -15.33 22.68 1.54
CA MET A 1 -15.25 21.51 2.45
C MET A 1 -14.86 22.04 3.82
N SER A 2 -15.41 21.51 4.92
CA SER A 2 -14.98 21.93 6.26
C SER A 2 -13.55 21.42 6.50
N ASP A 3 -12.66 22.28 6.99
CA ASP A 3 -11.24 21.93 7.25
C ASP A 3 -11.09 20.68 8.11
N ARG A 4 -12.01 20.48 9.05
CA ARG A 4 -12.10 19.29 9.91
C ARG A 4 -12.32 17.99 9.12
N SER A 5 -13.12 18.03 8.05
CA SER A 5 -13.38 16.87 7.19
C SER A 5 -12.11 16.44 6.45
N VAL A 6 -11.29 17.41 6.06
CA VAL A 6 -10.01 17.18 5.36
C VAL A 6 -8.97 16.60 6.31
N GLU A 7 -8.88 17.11 7.54
CA GLU A 7 -7.97 16.58 8.57
C GLU A 7 -8.30 15.14 8.96
N LEU A 8 -9.58 14.82 9.17
CA LEU A 8 -10.01 13.45 9.50
C LEU A 8 -9.69 12.47 8.36
N ALA A 9 -9.87 12.89 7.10
CA ALA A 9 -9.49 12.09 5.95
C ALA A 9 -7.97 11.87 5.88
N LYS A 10 -7.16 12.92 6.10
CA LYS A 10 -5.69 12.80 6.16
C LYS A 10 -5.23 11.85 7.25
N GLN A 11 -5.82 11.93 8.45
CA GLN A 11 -5.50 11.01 9.55
C GLN A 11 -5.88 9.57 9.22
N SER A 12 -7.06 9.32 8.67
CA SER A 12 -7.52 7.98 8.30
C SER A 12 -6.62 7.33 7.23
N ILE A 13 -6.24 8.11 6.21
CA ILE A 13 -5.30 7.70 5.16
C ILE A 13 -3.93 7.36 5.75
N SER A 14 -3.37 8.25 6.57
CA SER A 14 -2.07 8.02 7.20
C SER A 14 -2.08 6.83 8.17
N GLY A 15 -3.16 6.63 8.92
CA GLY A 15 -3.28 5.53 9.88
C GLY A 15 -3.34 4.17 9.19
N THR A 16 -4.14 4.06 8.14
CA THR A 16 -4.29 2.83 7.35
C THR A 16 -2.97 2.41 6.73
N SER A 17 -2.23 3.37 6.14
CA SER A 17 -0.95 3.08 5.51
C SER A 17 0.09 2.58 6.53
N LYS A 18 0.21 3.24 7.70
CA LYS A 18 1.14 2.81 8.77
C LYS A 18 0.83 1.40 9.27
N TYR A 19 -0.45 1.07 9.45
CA TYR A 19 -0.86 -0.26 9.87
C TYR A 19 -0.48 -1.33 8.83
N ASP A 20 -0.73 -1.06 7.54
CA ASP A 20 -0.35 -1.99 6.46
C ASP A 20 1.16 -2.24 6.44
N TYR A 21 1.99 -1.19 6.57
CA TYR A 21 3.45 -1.34 6.66
C TYR A 21 3.89 -2.18 7.87
N PHE A 22 3.25 -1.96 9.03
CA PHE A 22 3.54 -2.72 10.25
C PHE A 22 3.22 -4.21 10.08
N ILE A 23 2.02 -4.54 9.58
CA ILE A 23 1.60 -5.93 9.38
C ILE A 23 2.48 -6.65 8.35
N VAL A 24 2.79 -5.99 7.23
CA VAL A 24 3.69 -6.55 6.22
C VAL A 24 5.09 -6.76 6.79
N GLY A 25 5.60 -5.82 7.58
CA GLY A 25 6.90 -5.92 8.25
C GLY A 25 6.97 -7.11 9.22
N ILE A 26 5.95 -7.26 10.08
CA ILE A 26 5.87 -8.42 10.99
C ILE A 26 5.79 -9.72 10.18
N GLY A 27 4.92 -9.80 9.18
CA GLY A 27 4.78 -11.00 8.34
C GLY A 27 6.09 -11.39 7.67
N ALA A 28 6.85 -10.42 7.15
CA ALA A 28 8.15 -10.66 6.52
C ALA A 28 9.20 -11.15 7.53
N ALA A 29 9.22 -10.56 8.73
CA ALA A 29 10.12 -10.97 9.81
C ALA A 29 9.79 -12.39 10.30
N THR A 30 8.50 -12.69 10.50
CA THR A 30 8.02 -14.04 10.88
C THR A 30 8.38 -15.07 9.82
N PHE A 31 8.16 -14.77 8.54
CA PHE A 31 8.56 -15.65 7.44
C PHE A 31 10.07 -15.92 7.46
N SER A 32 10.89 -14.87 7.55
CA SER A 32 12.35 -15.02 7.57
C SER A 32 12.82 -15.84 8.78
N TYR A 33 12.20 -15.65 9.94
CA TYR A 33 12.52 -16.39 11.15
C TYR A 33 12.25 -17.90 10.99
N PHE A 34 11.11 -18.29 10.42
CA PHE A 34 10.78 -19.70 10.22
C PHE A 34 11.49 -20.32 9.02
N ALA A 35 11.73 -19.54 7.95
CA ALA A 35 12.40 -20.03 6.75
C ALA A 35 13.88 -20.35 6.99
N LYS A 36 14.57 -19.65 7.91
CA LYS A 36 16.01 -19.86 8.16
C LYS A 36 16.32 -21.24 8.76
N ASP A 37 15.41 -21.77 9.58
CA ASP A 37 15.58 -23.03 10.32
C ASP A 37 14.91 -24.21 9.60
N TYR A 38 14.30 -23.96 8.42
CA TYR A 38 13.56 -24.98 7.69
C TYR A 38 14.52 -25.94 6.97
N VAL A 39 14.44 -27.22 7.33
CA VAL A 39 15.18 -28.32 6.68
C VAL A 39 14.23 -29.09 5.77
N SER A 40 14.66 -29.34 4.52
CA SER A 40 13.85 -30.04 3.52
C SER A 40 13.58 -31.49 3.94
N PRO A 41 12.32 -31.96 3.92
CA PRO A 41 12.01 -33.35 4.22
C PRO A 41 12.48 -34.28 3.09
N GLU A 42 13.10 -35.40 3.45
CA GLU A 42 13.65 -36.43 2.54
C GLU A 42 12.60 -37.11 1.65
N SER A 43 11.30 -36.94 1.94
CA SER A 43 10.21 -37.51 1.15
C SER A 43 9.08 -36.50 0.96
N PHE A 44 8.78 -36.20 -0.31
CA PHE A 44 7.60 -35.45 -0.72
C PHE A 44 6.36 -36.35 -0.56
N GLY A 45 5.67 -36.20 0.57
CA GLY A 45 4.38 -36.83 0.86
C GLY A 45 3.53 -35.91 1.74
N ILE A 46 2.25 -36.27 1.96
CA ILE A 46 1.38 -35.57 2.92
C ILE A 46 1.86 -35.95 4.32
N ASN A 47 2.84 -35.20 4.81
CA ASN A 47 3.39 -35.30 6.16
C ASN A 47 3.36 -33.91 6.82
N GLU A 48 3.72 -33.85 8.10
CA GLU A 48 3.78 -32.60 8.85
C GLU A 48 4.70 -31.56 8.19
N GLY A 49 5.82 -32.01 7.62
CA GLY A 49 6.76 -31.16 6.88
C GLY A 49 6.12 -30.47 5.67
N SER A 50 5.25 -31.15 4.93
CA SER A 50 4.53 -30.59 3.78
C SER A 50 3.53 -29.49 4.19
N LEU A 51 2.86 -29.64 5.35
CA LEU A 51 1.97 -28.61 5.89
C LEU A 51 2.75 -27.36 6.32
N VAL A 52 3.95 -27.54 6.86
CA VAL A 52 4.85 -26.42 7.22
C VAL A 52 5.27 -25.65 5.97
N VAL A 53 5.63 -26.34 4.87
CA VAL A 53 5.95 -25.68 3.58
C VAL A 53 4.78 -24.89 3.05
N ILE A 54 3.58 -25.47 3.04
CA ILE A 54 2.37 -24.81 2.57
C ILE A 54 2.08 -23.57 3.41
N SER A 55 2.25 -23.67 4.73
CA SER A 55 2.07 -22.54 5.65
C SER A 55 3.08 -21.43 5.40
N LEU A 56 4.36 -21.77 5.20
CA LEU A 56 5.42 -20.82 4.83
C LEU A 56 5.15 -20.17 3.47
N LEU A 57 4.67 -20.92 2.49
CA LEU A 57 4.27 -20.39 1.18
C LEU A 57 3.09 -19.43 1.29
N CYS A 58 2.05 -19.78 2.06
CA CYS A 58 0.92 -18.91 2.32
C CYS A 58 1.36 -17.61 3.02
N LEU A 59 2.28 -17.71 3.98
CA LEU A 59 2.83 -16.55 4.68
C LEU A 59 3.66 -15.67 3.72
N ALA A 60 4.51 -16.26 2.88
CA ALA A 60 5.27 -15.54 1.86
C ALA A 60 4.34 -14.82 0.88
N LEU A 61 3.30 -15.50 0.39
CA LEU A 61 2.30 -14.90 -0.49
C LEU A 61 1.57 -13.73 0.18
N SER A 62 1.20 -13.87 1.46
CA SER A 62 0.57 -12.80 2.23
C SER A 62 1.44 -11.54 2.26
N VAL A 63 2.75 -11.68 2.52
CA VAL A 63 3.70 -10.56 2.50
C VAL A 63 3.80 -9.92 1.11
N VAL A 64 3.91 -10.73 0.06
CA VAL A 64 3.97 -10.25 -1.33
C VAL A 64 2.70 -9.47 -1.70
N PHE A 65 1.52 -10.01 -1.39
CA PHE A 65 0.26 -9.32 -1.66
C PHE A 65 0.12 -8.03 -0.84
N GLY A 66 0.58 -8.03 0.41
CA GLY A 66 0.64 -6.84 1.25
C GLY A 66 1.53 -5.74 0.66
N LEU A 67 2.72 -6.09 0.18
CA LEU A 67 3.60 -5.14 -0.53
C LEU A 67 2.93 -4.57 -1.78
N LYS A 68 2.30 -5.42 -2.61
CA LYS A 68 1.56 -4.98 -3.80
C LYS A 68 0.34 -4.11 -3.47
N LYS A 69 -0.28 -4.31 -2.30
CA LYS A 69 -1.38 -3.44 -1.80
C LYS A 69 -0.83 -2.04 -1.51
N ILE A 70 0.25 -1.96 -0.73
CA ILE A 70 0.92 -0.71 -0.37
C ILE A 70 1.38 0.05 -1.63
N GLU A 71 2.04 -0.64 -2.56
CA GLU A 71 2.52 -0.05 -3.81
C GLU A 71 1.37 0.56 -4.63
N ARG A 72 0.26 -0.17 -4.79
CA ARG A 72 -0.92 0.32 -5.50
C ARG A 72 -1.54 1.53 -4.81
N TYR A 73 -1.59 1.52 -3.49
CA TYR A 73 -2.10 2.64 -2.70
C TYR A 73 -1.26 3.90 -2.88
N ASN A 74 0.08 3.78 -2.80
CA ASN A 74 0.99 4.90 -3.00
C ASN A 74 0.89 5.46 -4.42
N LYS A 75 0.84 4.59 -5.44
CA LYS A 75 0.61 5.01 -6.84
C LYS A 75 -0.73 5.71 -7.04
N PHE A 76 -1.77 5.26 -6.35
CA PHE A 76 -3.08 5.91 -6.38
C PHE A 76 -2.99 7.33 -5.80
N LEU A 77 -2.38 7.49 -4.62
CA LEU A 77 -2.19 8.80 -4.00
C LEU A 77 -1.37 9.75 -4.87
N GLU A 78 -0.28 9.26 -5.47
CA GLU A 78 0.57 10.06 -6.36
C GLU A 78 -0.20 10.57 -7.58
N LYS A 79 -0.96 9.69 -8.25
CA LYS A 79 -1.78 10.07 -9.40
C LYS A 79 -2.87 11.06 -9.03
N ASN A 80 -3.52 10.87 -7.88
CA ASN A 80 -4.57 11.76 -7.41
C ASN A 80 -4.01 13.15 -7.07
N SER A 81 -2.83 13.21 -6.45
CA SER A 81 -2.12 14.46 -6.19
C SER A 81 -1.77 15.20 -7.48
N LYS A 82 -1.24 14.49 -8.48
CA LYS A 82 -0.93 15.09 -9.80
C LYS A 82 -2.19 15.62 -10.49
N TYR A 83 -3.27 14.85 -10.46
CA TYR A 83 -4.55 15.26 -11.05
C TYR A 83 -5.09 16.53 -10.40
N LEU A 84 -5.01 16.62 -9.07
CA LEU A 84 -5.44 17.81 -8.34
C LEU A 84 -4.62 19.05 -8.73
N ASP A 85 -3.31 18.91 -8.81
CA ASP A 85 -2.39 19.98 -9.20
C ASP A 85 -2.68 20.51 -10.63
N TYR A 86 -2.86 19.60 -11.59
CA TYR A 86 -3.29 19.98 -12.94
C TYR A 86 -4.65 20.68 -12.96
N SER A 87 -5.60 20.24 -12.13
CA SER A 87 -6.93 20.87 -12.05
C SER A 87 -6.85 22.29 -11.48
N GLU A 88 -5.97 22.53 -10.50
CA GLU A 88 -5.74 23.86 -9.93
C GLU A 88 -5.08 24.79 -10.94
N HIS A 89 -4.07 24.32 -11.67
CA HIS A 89 -3.44 25.09 -12.75
C HIS A 89 -4.43 25.47 -13.86
N LEU A 90 -5.32 24.55 -14.24
CA LEU A 90 -6.32 24.79 -15.28
C LEU A 90 -7.42 25.75 -14.80
N ALA A 91 -7.82 25.66 -13.53
CA ALA A 91 -8.73 26.61 -12.91
C ALA A 91 -8.12 28.02 -12.82
N ALA A 92 -6.85 28.12 -12.45
CA ALA A 92 -6.10 29.38 -12.43
C ALA A 92 -5.99 30.00 -13.84
N TYR A 93 -5.68 29.18 -14.85
CA TYR A 93 -5.63 29.63 -16.25
C TYR A 93 -6.97 30.17 -16.73
N LYS A 94 -8.08 29.44 -16.46
CA LYS A 94 -9.43 29.89 -16.82
C LYS A 94 -9.80 31.21 -16.14
N LYS A 95 -9.44 31.39 -14.87
CA LYS A 95 -9.67 32.64 -14.14
C LYS A 95 -8.90 33.82 -14.76
N ASN A 96 -7.63 33.62 -15.10
CA ASN A 96 -6.79 34.64 -15.73
C ASN A 96 -7.27 35.00 -17.14
N ALA A 97 -7.71 34.01 -17.93
CA ALA A 97 -8.27 34.25 -19.26
C ALA A 97 -9.57 35.08 -19.23
N ILE A 98 -10.44 34.86 -18.23
CA ILE A 98 -11.69 35.62 -18.06
C ILE A 98 -11.42 37.05 -17.58
N GLN A 99 -10.40 37.27 -16.75
CA GLN A 99 -10.03 38.61 -16.26
C GLN A 99 -9.25 39.42 -17.31
N GLY A 100 -8.40 38.79 -18.11
CA GLY A 100 -7.67 39.44 -19.21
C GLY A 100 -8.57 39.83 -20.39
N ALA A 101 -9.69 39.14 -20.62
CA ALA A 101 -10.65 39.48 -21.67
C ALA A 101 -11.59 40.67 -21.32
N LYS A 102 -11.45 41.25 -20.13
CA LYS A 102 -12.25 42.40 -19.65
C LYS A 102 -11.48 43.74 -19.67
N GLN A 103 -10.29 43.78 -20.26
CA GLN A 103 -9.55 45.02 -20.53
C GLN A 103 -9.68 45.42 -22.00
#